data_AF-K0X919-F1
#
_entry.id   AF-K0X919-F1
#
_cell.length_a   1.000
_cell.length_b   1.000
_cell.length_c   1.000
_cell.angle_alpha   90.00
_cell.angle_beta   90.00
_cell.angle_gamma   90.00
#
_symmetry.space_group_name_H-M   'P 1'
#
loop_
_entity.id
_entity.type
_entity.pdbx_description
1 polymer ?
#
loop_
_entity_poly.entity_id
_entity_poly.type
_entity_poly.pdbx_seq_one_letter_code
_entity_poly.pdbx_strand_id
1 'polypeptide(L)'
;MKSRIFLLIIVLLSTLQISFANNKIDNLFKKTKELPNAEYYTEDFKNPQVKGVVDGVKAIEVVEADIDNATYLALKKEIEEVDFKPYETILTTSEDDEFVKILIKSTPKKIKEIVVISLYSDEINVVRCKGNLKSDMLEKSKTN
;
A
#
# COMPACT_ATOMS: atom_id res chain seq x y z
N MET A 1 -20.45 -30.30 -28.46
CA MET A 1 -19.83 -30.22 -27.12
C MET A 1 -18.67 -29.23 -27.02
N LYS A 2 -17.78 -29.12 -28.03
CA LYS A 2 -16.63 -28.19 -28.03
C LYS A 2 -16.98 -26.69 -27.84
N SER A 3 -18.10 -26.23 -28.39
CA SER A 3 -18.52 -24.81 -28.32
C SER A 3 -18.99 -24.37 -26.92
N ARG A 4 -19.62 -25.26 -26.14
CA ARG A 4 -20.09 -24.93 -24.76
C ARG A 4 -18.93 -24.84 -23.76
N ILE A 5 -17.91 -25.68 -23.92
CA ILE A 5 -16.69 -25.64 -23.11
C ILE A 5 -15.88 -24.38 -23.39
N PHE A 6 -15.81 -23.95 -24.65
CA PHE A 6 -15.12 -22.71 -25.03
C PHE A 6 -15.78 -21.47 -24.42
N LEU A 7 -17.12 -21.42 -24.41
CA LEU A 7 -17.90 -20.36 -23.77
C LEU A 7 -17.69 -20.31 -22.25
N LEU A 8 -17.64 -21.45 -21.58
CA LEU A 8 -17.34 -21.53 -20.14
C LEU A 8 -15.93 -21.05 -19.81
N ILE A 9 -14.94 -21.37 -20.65
CA ILE A 9 -13.56 -20.89 -20.49
C ILE A 9 -13.50 -19.36 -20.66
N ILE A 10 -14.21 -18.79 -21.63
CA ILE A 10 -14.27 -17.33 -21.82
C ILE A 10 -14.94 -16.63 -20.62
N VAL A 11 -16.03 -17.18 -20.09
CA VAL A 11 -16.69 -16.65 -18.89
C VAL A 11 -15.80 -16.75 -17.65
N LEU A 12 -15.01 -17.82 -17.54
CA LEU A 12 -14.04 -17.98 -16.46
C LEU A 12 -12.86 -17.00 -16.61
N LEU A 13 -12.37 -16.76 -17.83
CA LEU A 13 -11.31 -15.79 -18.10
C LEU A 13 -11.79 -14.34 -17.90
N SER A 14 -13.06 -14.03 -18.18
CA SER A 14 -13.60 -12.68 -17.98
C SER A 14 -13.82 -12.35 -16.50
N THR A 15 -14.07 -13.33 -15.62
CA THR A 15 -14.06 -13.09 -14.17
C THR A 15 -12.65 -12.95 -13.61
N LEU A 16 -11.64 -13.60 -14.22
CA LEU A 16 -10.22 -13.39 -13.91
C LEU A 16 -9.73 -11.99 -14.32
N GLN A 17 -10.35 -11.34 -15.32
CA GLN A 17 -10.02 -9.96 -15.72
C GLN A 17 -10.46 -8.89 -14.70
N ILE A 18 -11.45 -9.19 -13.83
CA ILE A 18 -11.85 -8.29 -12.73
C ILE A 18 -10.77 -8.25 -11.63
N SER A 19 -9.90 -9.26 -11.55
CA SER A 19 -8.77 -9.31 -10.63
C SER A 19 -7.60 -8.40 -11.04
N PHE A 20 -7.64 -7.83 -12.25
CA PHE A 20 -6.67 -6.85 -12.73
C PHE A 20 -7.29 -5.45 -12.66
N ALA A 21 -7.26 -4.81 -11.48
CA ALA A 21 -7.26 -3.34 -11.25
C ALA A 21 -7.92 -2.84 -9.93
N ASN A 22 -7.99 -3.63 -8.86
CA ASN A 22 -8.38 -3.10 -7.54
C ASN A 22 -7.42 -3.58 -6.45
N ASN A 23 -6.18 -3.11 -6.50
CA ASN A 23 -5.29 -3.22 -5.35
C ASN A 23 -5.83 -2.30 -4.25
N LYS A 24 -6.20 -2.86 -3.11
CA LYS A 24 -6.80 -2.13 -1.99
C LYS A 24 -5.91 -0.99 -1.48
N ILE A 25 -4.58 -1.14 -1.58
CA ILE A 25 -3.65 -0.04 -1.29
C ILE A 25 -3.76 1.07 -2.33
N ASP A 26 -3.88 0.74 -3.61
CA ASP A 26 -4.07 1.76 -4.66
C ASP A 26 -5.40 2.49 -4.47
N ASN A 27 -6.44 1.79 -4.01
CA ASN A 27 -7.74 2.40 -3.70
C ASN A 27 -7.68 3.30 -2.48
N LEU A 28 -7.04 2.88 -1.38
CA LEU A 28 -6.82 3.72 -0.21
C LEU A 28 -6.04 4.98 -0.62
N PHE A 29 -4.93 4.80 -1.34
CA PHE A 29 -4.08 5.89 -1.80
C PHE A 29 -4.84 6.88 -2.71
N LYS A 30 -5.66 6.36 -3.64
CA LYS A 30 -6.52 7.19 -4.49
C LYS A 30 -7.58 7.92 -3.68
N LYS A 31 -8.24 7.25 -2.75
CA LYS A 31 -9.25 7.85 -1.87
C LYS A 31 -8.66 8.97 -1.02
N THR A 32 -7.46 8.77 -0.46
CA THR A 32 -6.76 9.81 0.30
C THR A 32 -6.44 11.03 -0.58
N LYS A 33 -6.05 10.83 -1.85
CA LYS A 33 -5.83 11.92 -2.81
C LYS A 33 -7.09 12.71 -3.17
N GLU A 34 -8.26 12.10 -3.00
CA GLU A 34 -9.55 12.72 -3.29
C GLU A 34 -10.14 13.45 -2.08
N LEU A 35 -9.46 13.40 -0.92
CA LEU A 35 -9.88 14.16 0.27
C LEU A 35 -9.69 15.67 0.06
N PRO A 36 -10.50 16.50 0.74
CA PRO A 36 -10.26 17.94 0.79
C PRO A 36 -8.85 18.25 1.30
N ASN A 37 -8.20 19.26 0.73
CA ASN A 37 -6.85 19.70 1.13
C ASN A 37 -5.76 18.62 1.04
N ALA A 38 -5.98 17.55 0.27
CA ALA A 38 -4.96 16.53 0.12
C ALA A 38 -3.72 17.08 -0.63
N GLU A 39 -2.54 16.90 -0.03
CA GLU A 39 -1.26 17.16 -0.67
C GLU A 39 -0.65 15.85 -1.17
N TYR A 40 -0.01 15.92 -2.35
CA TYR A 40 0.60 14.75 -2.97
C TYR A 40 2.00 15.05 -3.45
N TYR A 41 2.95 14.26 -2.97
CA TYR A 41 4.34 14.30 -3.35
C TYR A 41 4.76 12.98 -4.02
N THR A 42 5.59 13.11 -5.06
CA THR A 42 6.20 11.96 -5.73
C THR A 42 7.63 12.28 -6.09
N GLU A 43 8.53 11.40 -5.69
CA GLU A 43 9.94 11.47 -6.02
C GLU A 43 10.35 10.21 -6.75
N ASP A 44 10.92 10.36 -7.94
CA ASP A 44 11.35 9.24 -8.79
C ASP A 44 12.87 9.24 -8.93
N PHE A 45 13.50 8.19 -8.43
CA PHE A 45 14.95 8.05 -8.32
C PHE A 45 15.55 7.35 -9.54
N LYS A 46 15.13 7.72 -10.76
CA LYS A 46 15.52 7.08 -12.04
C LYS A 46 17.03 7.05 -12.30
N ASN A 47 17.83 7.84 -11.57
CA ASN A 47 19.27 7.94 -11.78
C ASN A 47 20.03 7.66 -10.47
N PRO A 48 20.84 6.59 -10.37
CA PRO A 48 21.54 6.17 -9.16
C PRO A 48 22.69 7.10 -8.72
N GLN A 49 22.82 8.29 -9.32
CA GLN A 49 23.94 9.20 -9.09
C GLN A 49 23.89 9.89 -7.72
N VAL A 50 22.75 9.85 -7.01
CA VAL A 50 22.72 10.21 -5.60
C VAL A 50 23.13 8.98 -4.79
N LYS A 51 24.44 8.79 -4.67
CA LYS A 51 25.08 7.79 -3.82
C LYS A 51 24.70 8.08 -2.36
N GLY A 52 23.56 7.55 -1.92
CA GLY A 52 22.96 7.87 -0.61
C GLY A 52 21.45 7.65 -0.51
N VAL A 53 20.72 7.59 -1.63
CA VAL A 53 19.31 7.16 -1.59
C VAL A 53 19.29 5.65 -1.34
N VAL A 54 18.64 5.25 -0.25
CA VAL A 54 18.55 3.89 0.30
C VAL A 54 18.59 2.82 -0.80
N ASP A 55 19.59 1.93 -0.74
CA ASP A 55 19.89 0.93 -1.78
C ASP A 55 18.61 0.19 -2.22
N GLY A 56 18.22 0.41 -3.48
CA GLY A 56 17.08 -0.25 -4.11
C GLY A 56 15.77 0.53 -4.13
N VAL A 57 15.64 1.70 -3.48
CA VAL A 57 14.47 2.58 -3.65
C VAL A 57 14.44 3.14 -5.07
N LYS A 58 13.27 3.12 -5.70
CA LYS A 58 13.04 3.67 -7.05
C LYS A 58 12.08 4.83 -7.06
N ALA A 59 11.06 4.81 -6.20
CA ALA A 59 10.13 5.91 -6.07
C ALA A 59 9.58 5.98 -4.65
N ILE A 60 9.28 7.19 -4.20
CA ILE A 60 8.51 7.44 -2.98
C ILE A 60 7.28 8.25 -3.39
N GLU A 61 6.11 7.78 -2.98
CA GLU A 61 4.84 8.48 -3.17
C GLU A 61 4.25 8.75 -1.77
N VAL A 62 3.88 9.99 -1.50
CA VAL A 62 3.27 10.42 -0.24
C VAL A 62 1.97 11.12 -0.56
N VAL A 63 0.91 10.76 0.14
CA VAL A 63 -0.32 11.55 0.19
C VAL A 63 -0.65 11.84 1.64
N GLU A 64 -0.94 13.10 1.92
CA GLU A 64 -1.33 13.60 3.23
C GLU A 64 -2.61 14.42 3.09
N ALA A 65 -3.49 14.39 4.09
CA ALA A 65 -4.71 15.18 4.10
C ALA A 65 -5.21 15.41 5.53
N ASP A 66 -5.65 16.64 5.79
CA ASP A 66 -6.45 16.96 6.96
C ASP A 66 -7.82 16.26 6.87
N ILE A 67 -8.28 15.70 7.98
CA ILE A 67 -9.57 15.00 8.07
C ILE A 67 -10.35 15.43 9.31
N ASP A 68 -11.66 15.24 9.27
CA ASP A 68 -12.48 15.35 10.47
C ASP A 68 -12.58 14.00 11.20
N ASN A 69 -13.00 14.04 12.46
CA ASN A 69 -13.14 12.85 13.28
C ASN A 69 -14.14 11.82 12.68
N ALA A 70 -15.14 12.26 11.92
CA ALA A 70 -16.07 11.34 11.26
C ALA A 70 -15.35 10.52 10.17
N THR A 71 -14.51 11.19 9.38
CA THR A 71 -13.66 10.59 8.36
C THR A 71 -12.59 9.70 8.99
N TYR A 72 -11.97 10.11 10.09
CA TYR A 72 -11.06 9.29 10.89
C TYR A 72 -11.68 7.94 11.26
N LEU A 73 -12.85 7.96 11.92
CA LEU A 73 -13.52 6.74 12.37
C LEU A 73 -13.89 5.81 11.21
N ALA A 74 -14.32 6.40 10.08
CA ALA A 74 -14.65 5.63 8.87
C ALA A 74 -13.41 4.99 8.24
N LEU A 75 -12.32 5.74 8.10
CA LEU A 75 -11.05 5.24 7.54
C LEU A 75 -10.41 4.21 8.46
N LYS A 76 -10.40 4.43 9.78
CA LYS A 76 -9.86 3.47 10.76
C LYS A 76 -10.54 2.12 10.62
N LYS A 77 -11.88 2.11 10.63
CA LYS A 77 -12.66 0.89 10.45
C LYS A 77 -12.35 0.20 9.12
N GLU A 78 -12.29 0.95 8.02
CA GLU A 78 -11.96 0.41 6.71
C GLU A 78 -10.56 -0.22 6.71
N ILE A 79 -9.54 0.47 7.22
CA ILE A 79 -8.16 -0.01 7.23
C ILE A 79 -7.98 -1.21 8.17
N GLU A 80 -8.75 -1.30 9.26
CA GLU A 80 -8.74 -2.43 10.18
C GLU A 80 -9.35 -3.69 9.57
N GLU A 81 -10.49 -3.57 8.89
CA GLU A 81 -11.25 -4.71 8.34
C GLU A 81 -10.68 -5.23 7.00
N VAL A 82 -9.92 -4.40 6.27
CA VAL A 82 -9.44 -4.73 4.94
C VAL A 82 -8.25 -5.70 4.95
N ASP A 83 -8.42 -6.87 4.29
CA ASP A 83 -7.30 -7.76 3.91
C ASP A 83 -6.53 -7.18 2.71
N PHE A 84 -5.36 -6.58 2.96
CA PHE A 84 -4.54 -5.93 1.96
C PHE A 84 -3.69 -6.87 1.09
N LYS A 85 -4.07 -8.14 0.88
CA LYS A 85 -3.35 -9.01 -0.07
C LYS A 85 -3.09 -8.32 -1.43
N PRO A 86 -1.88 -8.47 -2.00
CA PRO A 86 -0.80 -9.38 -1.60
C PRO A 86 0.20 -8.79 -0.58
N TYR A 87 -0.16 -7.73 0.15
CA TYR A 87 0.71 -7.14 1.16
C TYR A 87 0.62 -7.93 2.48
N GLU A 88 1.74 -8.05 3.17
CA GLU A 88 1.86 -8.62 4.50
C GLU A 88 1.98 -7.50 5.53
N THR A 89 1.19 -7.57 6.61
CA THR A 89 1.29 -6.62 7.72
C THR A 89 2.51 -6.94 8.57
N ILE A 90 3.36 -5.95 8.79
CA ILE A 90 4.56 -6.06 9.64
C ILE A 90 4.32 -5.46 11.03
N LEU A 91 3.58 -4.34 11.07
CA LEU A 91 3.25 -3.65 12.30
C LEU A 91 1.81 -3.14 12.21
N THR A 92 1.09 -3.20 13.32
CA THR A 92 -0.13 -2.45 13.54
C THR A 92 -0.11 -1.97 14.98
N THR A 93 -0.21 -0.66 15.17
CA THR A 93 -0.39 -0.01 16.47
C THR A 93 -1.66 0.82 16.44
N SER A 94 -2.35 0.85 17.56
CA SER A 94 -3.54 1.68 17.76
C SER A 94 -3.53 2.14 19.21
N GLU A 95 -3.15 3.38 19.44
CA GLU A 95 -3.07 3.99 20.77
C GLU A 95 -3.79 5.33 20.71
N ASP A 96 -4.75 5.52 21.62
CA ASP A 96 -5.60 6.72 21.66
C ASP A 96 -6.21 7.08 20.29
N ASP A 97 -5.83 8.22 19.72
CA ASP A 97 -6.27 8.68 18.41
C ASP A 97 -5.29 8.36 17.27
N GLU A 98 -4.15 7.75 17.57
CA GLU A 98 -3.14 7.32 16.59
C GLU A 98 -3.36 5.86 16.17
N PHE A 99 -3.46 5.64 14.86
CA PHE A 99 -3.48 4.34 14.23
C PHE A 99 -2.39 4.26 13.16
N VAL A 100 -1.45 3.33 13.32
CA VAL A 100 -0.37 3.11 12.35
C VAL A 100 -0.38 1.67 11.87
N LYS A 101 -0.31 1.48 10.54
CA LYS A 101 -0.19 0.17 9.91
C LYS A 101 0.91 0.17 8.86
N ILE A 102 1.88 -0.73 9.03
CA ILE A 102 2.99 -0.92 8.08
C ILE A 102 2.81 -2.25 7.36
N LEU A 103 2.81 -2.17 6.03
CA LEU A 103 2.57 -3.27 5.12
C LEU A 103 3.75 -3.41 4.14
N ILE A 104 4.09 -4.64 3.77
CA ILE A 104 5.11 -4.89 2.75
C ILE A 104 4.55 -5.78 1.65
N LYS A 105 4.92 -5.49 0.41
CA LYS A 105 4.76 -6.41 -0.71
C LYS A 105 6.14 -6.90 -1.10
N SER A 106 6.37 -8.19 -0.97
CA SER A 106 7.67 -8.81 -1.22
C SER A 106 7.59 -9.86 -2.32
N THR A 107 8.75 -10.21 -2.86
CA THR A 107 8.99 -11.49 -3.50
C THR A 107 10.01 -12.24 -2.63
N PRO A 108 10.28 -13.55 -2.86
CA PRO A 108 11.19 -14.33 -2.02
C PRO A 108 12.61 -13.76 -1.85
N LYS A 109 13.03 -12.80 -2.69
CA LYS A 109 14.39 -12.23 -2.67
C LYS A 109 14.43 -10.73 -2.32
N LYS A 110 13.31 -10.01 -2.43
CA LYS A 110 13.30 -8.53 -2.41
C LYS A 110 11.97 -8.00 -1.90
N ILE A 111 12.01 -6.89 -1.19
CA ILE A 111 10.82 -6.09 -0.91
C ILE A 111 10.58 -5.20 -2.13
N LYS A 112 9.35 -5.23 -2.64
CA LYS A 112 8.90 -4.47 -3.82
C LYS A 112 8.27 -3.15 -3.43
N GLU A 113 7.58 -3.15 -2.31
CA GLU A 113 6.89 -1.97 -1.81
C GLU A 113 6.76 -2.05 -0.29
N ILE A 114 7.00 -0.92 0.37
CA ILE A 114 6.64 -0.69 1.77
C ILE A 114 5.54 0.37 1.75
N VAL A 115 4.47 0.13 2.50
CA VAL A 115 3.39 1.08 2.70
C VAL A 115 3.29 1.38 4.18
N VAL A 116 3.34 2.66 4.53
CA VAL A 116 3.08 3.16 5.88
C VAL A 116 1.78 3.94 5.82
N ILE A 117 0.82 3.53 6.63
CA ILE A 117 -0.44 4.24 6.83
C ILE A 117 -0.38 4.78 8.26
N SER A 118 -0.38 6.10 8.41
CA SER A 118 -0.52 6.78 9.70
C SER A 118 -1.84 7.54 9.67
N LEU A 119 -2.67 7.33 10.68
CA LEU A 119 -4.01 7.90 10.77
C LEU A 119 -4.20 8.46 12.17
N TYR A 120 -4.37 9.78 12.26
CA TYR A 120 -4.64 10.53 13.47
C TYR A 120 -6.07 11.09 13.42
N SER A 121 -6.58 11.61 14.53
CA SER A 121 -7.97 12.12 14.58
C SER A 121 -8.23 13.29 13.60
N ASP A 122 -7.17 14.00 13.20
CA ASP A 122 -7.20 15.20 12.37
C ASP A 122 -6.43 15.08 11.05
N GLU A 123 -5.65 14.01 10.83
CA GLU A 123 -4.90 13.83 9.58
C GLU A 123 -4.75 12.35 9.16
N ILE A 124 -4.54 12.12 7.87
CA ILE A 124 -4.12 10.84 7.32
C ILE A 124 -2.88 11.02 6.44
N ASN A 125 -1.92 10.13 6.64
CA ASN A 125 -0.67 10.04 5.90
C ASN A 125 -0.53 8.63 5.31
N VAL A 126 -0.37 8.54 3.98
CA VAL A 126 -0.06 7.27 3.31
C VAL A 126 1.22 7.42 2.50
N VAL A 127 2.26 6.73 2.93
CA VAL A 127 3.59 6.71 2.31
C VAL A 127 3.81 5.37 1.61
N ARG A 128 4.24 5.41 0.35
CA ARG A 128 4.57 4.23 -0.46
C ARG A 128 6.00 4.34 -0.95
N CYS A 129 6.84 3.44 -0.50
CA CYS A 129 8.21 3.30 -0.97
C CYS A 129 8.31 2.12 -1.93
N LYS A 130 8.48 2.39 -3.22
CA LYS A 130 8.54 1.39 -4.30
C LYS A 130 9.99 1.14 -4.72
N GLY A 131 10.34 -0.13 -4.94
CA GLY A 131 11.70 -0.46 -5.33
C GLY A 131 12.04 -1.94 -5.43
N ASN A 132 13.33 -2.21 -5.33
CA ASN A 132 13.97 -3.51 -5.20
C ASN A 132 14.80 -3.51 -3.91
N LEU A 133 14.14 -3.18 -2.81
CA LEU A 133 14.73 -3.08 -1.49
C LEU A 133 15.26 -4.46 -1.04
N LYS A 134 16.46 -4.47 -0.44
CA LYS A 134 17.02 -5.71 0.11
C LYS A 134 16.22 -6.13 1.36
N SER A 135 15.99 -7.44 1.48
CA SER A 135 15.17 -8.02 2.56
C SER A 135 15.98 -8.26 3.85
N ASP A 136 17.30 -8.18 3.79
CA ASP A 136 18.23 -8.30 4.93
C ASP A 136 17.99 -7.20 5.99
N MET A 137 17.31 -6.10 5.63
CA MET A 137 16.80 -5.08 6.54
C MET A 137 15.71 -5.61 7.50
N LEU A 138 14.95 -6.65 7.12
CA LEU A 138 13.89 -7.25 7.97
C LEU A 138 14.37 -8.43 8.81
N GLU A 139 15.53 -9.02 8.49
CA GLU A 139 16.07 -10.16 9.27
C GLU A 139 16.60 -9.73 10.65
N LYS A 140 17.04 -8.47 10.77
CA LYS A 140 17.57 -7.91 12.02
C LYS A 140 16.51 -7.61 13.08
N SER A 141 15.21 -7.58 12.75
CA SER A 141 14.15 -7.29 13.72
C SER A 141 13.51 -8.54 14.34
N LYS A 142 13.87 -9.75 13.88
CA LYS A 142 13.40 -11.02 14.46
C LYS A 142 14.34 -11.62 15.51
N THR A 143 15.39 -10.89 15.88
CA THR A 143 16.34 -11.26 16.94
C THR A 143 16.38 -10.15 17.98
N ASN A 144 15.35 -10.12 18.83
CA ASN A 144 15.41 -9.66 20.23
C ASN A 144 14.18 -10.16 20.96
#